data_AF-A0A3B9DVH1-F1
#
_entry.id   AF-A0A3B9DVH1-F1
#
_cell.length_a   1.000
_cell.length_b   1.000
_cell.length_c   1.000
_cell.angle_alpha   90.00
_cell.angle_beta   90.00
_cell.angle_gamma   90.00
#
_symmetry.space_group_name_H-M   'P 1'
#
loop_
_entity.id
_entity.type
_entity.pdbx_description
1 polymer ?
#
loop_
_entity_poly.entity_id
_entity_poly.type
_entity_poly.pdbx_seq_one_letter_code
_entity_poly.pdbx_strand_id
1 'polypeptide(L)'
;MQKITGEVIERVMDKLGDLTSTTLDIAMQKIGDFFELIQTGIPKKELTLIDLAEIYSKPLDLVMQKAKSEGYNCVGGEFMIHYVDDDHFKVSYDLYMQDNKKQWVKRSSSSGAQSNVCLTDHSAAELKEKGKVVYAIDPPNGNKN
;
A
#
# COMPACT_ATOMS: atom_id res chain seq x y z
N MET A 1 -19.18 -7.67 1.41
CA MET A 1 -18.03 -7.48 2.31
C MET A 1 -17.30 -6.19 1.94
N GLN A 2 -17.89 -5.00 2.13
CA GLN A 2 -17.27 -3.74 1.62
C GLN A 2 -17.41 -2.49 2.52
N LYS A 3 -18.16 -2.53 3.63
CA LYS A 3 -18.35 -1.32 4.47
C LYS A 3 -17.10 -0.94 5.27
N ILE A 4 -16.47 -1.92 5.91
CA ILE A 4 -15.36 -1.69 6.84
C ILE A 4 -14.12 -1.19 6.10
N THR A 5 -13.79 -1.79 4.96
CA THR A 5 -12.68 -1.39 4.09
C THR A 5 -12.84 0.06 3.64
N GLY A 6 -14.05 0.47 3.23
CA GLY A 6 -14.36 1.85 2.84
C GLY A 6 -14.22 2.84 3.99
N GLU A 7 -14.77 2.54 5.16
CA GLU A 7 -14.69 3.41 6.35
C GLU A 7 -13.25 3.59 6.86
N VAL A 8 -12.46 2.51 6.82
CA VAL A 8 -11.02 2.56 7.15
C VAL A 8 -10.29 3.45 6.15
N ILE A 9 -10.51 3.24 4.85
CA ILE A 9 -9.92 4.06 3.78
C ILE A 9 -10.29 5.54 3.93
N GLU A 10 -11.55 5.87 4.23
CA GLU A 10 -11.99 7.26 4.41
C GLU A 10 -11.31 7.92 5.62
N ARG A 11 -11.29 7.26 6.79
CA ARG A 11 -10.57 7.78 7.98
C ARG A 11 -9.08 7.95 7.73
N VAL A 12 -8.52 7.05 6.93
CA VAL A 12 -7.12 7.07 6.54
C VAL A 12 -6.83 8.23 5.62
N MET A 13 -7.66 8.44 4.60
CA MET A 13 -7.51 9.55 3.65
C MET A 13 -7.68 10.90 4.36
N ASP A 14 -8.61 10.97 5.31
CA ASP A 14 -8.79 12.13 6.19
C ASP A 14 -7.52 12.42 7.03
N LYS A 15 -6.91 11.39 7.64
CA LYS A 15 -5.66 11.54 8.41
C LYS A 15 -4.41 11.77 7.57
N LEU A 16 -4.32 11.16 6.40
CA LEU A 16 -3.23 11.38 5.44
C LEU A 16 -3.24 12.83 4.94
N GLY A 17 -4.42 13.45 4.94
CA GLY A 17 -4.65 14.83 4.50
C GLY A 17 -4.36 14.99 3.02
N ASP A 18 -4.05 16.21 2.60
CA ASP A 18 -3.75 16.55 1.21
C ASP A 18 -2.35 16.02 0.80
N LEU A 19 -2.23 14.71 0.60
CA LEU A 19 -1.06 14.04 -0.02
C LEU A 19 -0.71 14.70 -1.35
N THR A 20 -1.71 15.24 -2.05
CA THR A 20 -1.62 15.94 -3.33
C THR A 20 -0.83 17.26 -3.27
N SER A 21 -0.69 17.89 -2.10
CA SER A 21 0.06 19.14 -1.91
C SER A 21 1.54 18.92 -1.53
N THR A 22 1.93 17.70 -1.14
CA THR A 22 3.29 17.40 -0.65
C THR A 22 4.21 16.81 -1.72
N THR A 23 5.54 16.84 -1.52
CA THR A 23 6.51 16.21 -2.42
C THR A 23 6.42 14.68 -2.37
N LEU A 24 6.84 14.00 -3.44
CA LEU A 24 6.90 12.53 -3.53
C LEU A 24 7.50 11.85 -2.29
N ASP A 25 8.64 12.35 -1.78
CA ASP A 25 9.29 11.78 -0.59
C ASP A 25 8.40 11.91 0.67
N ILE A 26 7.74 13.06 0.87
CA ILE A 26 6.81 13.25 2.00
C ILE A 26 5.58 12.35 1.83
N ALA A 27 5.09 12.19 0.61
CA ALA A 27 3.95 11.36 0.32
C ALA A 27 4.25 9.87 0.60
N MET A 28 5.47 9.40 0.29
CA MET A 28 5.94 8.07 0.66
C MET A 28 6.14 7.89 2.17
N GLN A 29 6.67 8.91 2.87
CA GLN A 29 6.77 8.86 4.33
C GLN A 29 5.39 8.76 4.97
N LYS A 30 4.41 9.53 4.49
CA LYS A 30 3.02 9.47 4.93
C LYS A 30 2.37 8.10 4.69
N ILE A 31 2.68 7.41 3.59
CA ILE A 31 2.28 6.00 3.39
C ILE A 31 2.95 5.08 4.43
N GLY A 32 4.20 5.39 4.80
CA GLY A 32 4.88 4.79 5.94
C GLY A 32 4.09 4.91 7.25
N ASP A 33 3.73 6.14 7.64
CA ASP A 33 2.91 6.41 8.84
C ASP A 33 1.52 5.76 8.78
N PHE A 34 0.98 5.63 7.56
CA PHE A 34 -0.28 4.96 7.32
C PHE A 34 -0.27 3.49 7.71
N PHE A 35 0.86 2.78 7.53
CA PHE A 35 1.01 1.40 7.99
C PHE A 35 0.71 1.26 9.49
N GLU A 36 1.16 2.22 10.32
CA GLU A 36 0.92 2.20 11.76
C GLU A 36 -0.53 2.55 12.12
N LEU A 37 -1.14 3.48 11.36
CA LEU A 37 -2.55 3.85 11.55
C LEU A 37 -3.51 2.70 11.25
N ILE A 38 -3.23 1.97 10.17
CA ILE A 38 -3.96 0.76 9.77
C ILE A 38 -3.97 -0.27 10.90
N GLN A 39 -2.81 -0.54 11.49
CA GLN A 39 -2.66 -1.51 12.57
C GLN A 39 -3.53 -1.18 13.81
N THR A 40 -3.78 0.10 14.08
CA THR A 40 -4.58 0.53 15.24
C THR A 40 -6.07 0.75 14.92
N GLY A 41 -6.42 0.90 13.65
CA GLY A 41 -7.77 1.27 13.20
C GLY A 41 -8.63 0.11 12.67
N ILE A 42 -8.04 -1.03 12.30
CA ILE A 42 -8.79 -2.15 11.72
C ILE A 42 -9.35 -3.09 12.81
N PRO A 43 -10.64 -3.48 12.73
CA PRO A 43 -11.18 -4.56 13.55
C PRO A 43 -10.54 -5.93 13.23
N LYS A 44 -10.36 -6.76 14.27
CA LYS A 44 -9.65 -8.04 14.17
C LYS A 44 -10.36 -9.02 13.21
N LYS A 45 -9.58 -9.71 12.36
CA LYS A 45 -9.98 -10.81 11.46
C LYS A 45 -11.03 -10.47 10.40
N GLU A 46 -11.13 -9.23 9.97
CA GLU A 46 -12.11 -8.85 8.93
C GLU A 46 -11.48 -8.47 7.59
N LEU A 47 -10.15 -8.32 7.50
CA LEU A 47 -9.50 -7.99 6.24
C LEU A 47 -8.94 -9.23 5.55
N THR A 48 -9.07 -9.22 4.23
CA THR A 48 -8.31 -10.14 3.39
C THR A 48 -7.01 -9.50 2.92
N LEU A 49 -6.10 -10.30 2.36
CA LEU A 49 -4.90 -9.77 1.68
C LEU A 49 -5.28 -8.81 0.54
N ILE A 50 -6.41 -9.07 -0.12
CA ILE A 50 -6.96 -8.21 -1.18
C ILE A 50 -7.45 -6.88 -0.60
N ASP A 51 -8.19 -6.92 0.52
CA ASP A 51 -8.62 -5.68 1.18
C ASP A 51 -7.43 -4.83 1.60
N LEU A 52 -6.37 -5.43 2.19
CA LEU A 52 -5.14 -4.71 2.49
C LEU A 52 -4.58 -4.07 1.21
N ALA A 53 -4.43 -4.84 0.13
CA ALA A 53 -3.95 -4.32 -1.13
C ALA A 53 -4.81 -3.15 -1.66
N GLU A 54 -6.14 -3.21 -1.56
CA GLU A 54 -7.04 -2.11 -1.94
C GLU A 54 -6.87 -0.87 -1.04
N ILE A 55 -6.76 -1.10 0.28
CA ILE A 55 -6.55 -0.04 1.27
C ILE A 55 -5.22 0.69 1.00
N TYR A 56 -4.16 -0.03 0.62
CA TYR A 56 -2.87 0.57 0.23
C TYR A 56 -2.87 1.13 -1.19
N SER A 57 -3.64 0.54 -2.10
CA SER A 57 -3.70 0.96 -3.50
C SER A 57 -4.14 2.41 -3.65
N LYS A 58 -5.15 2.87 -2.89
CA LYS A 58 -5.62 4.27 -2.96
C LYS A 58 -4.55 5.34 -2.69
N PRO A 59 -3.83 5.32 -1.55
CA PRO A 59 -2.78 6.30 -1.30
C PRO A 59 -1.57 6.11 -2.22
N LEU A 60 -1.24 4.87 -2.62
CA LEU A 60 -0.20 4.62 -3.62
C LEU A 60 -0.54 5.23 -4.98
N ASP A 61 -1.79 5.13 -5.42
CA ASP A 61 -2.28 5.74 -6.65
C ASP A 61 -2.11 7.27 -6.62
N LEU A 62 -2.45 7.92 -5.50
CA LEU A 62 -2.21 9.35 -5.28
C LEU A 62 -0.72 9.71 -5.37
N VAL A 63 0.15 8.91 -4.74
CA VAL A 63 1.62 9.10 -4.80
C VAL A 63 2.12 9.00 -6.22
N MET A 64 1.63 8.03 -6.99
CA MET A 64 2.03 7.84 -8.37
C MET A 64 1.46 8.93 -9.29
N GLN A 65 0.23 9.42 -9.03
CA GLN A 65 -0.33 10.57 -9.75
C GLN A 65 0.51 11.82 -9.49
N LYS A 66 0.96 12.01 -8.25
CA LYS A 66 1.81 13.14 -7.87
C LYS A 66 3.19 13.07 -8.54
N ALA A 67 3.82 11.90 -8.50
CA ALA A 67 5.06 11.64 -9.23
C ALA A 67 4.90 11.99 -10.72
N LYS A 68 3.80 11.59 -11.36
CA LYS A 68 3.46 11.97 -12.73
C LYS A 68 3.32 13.48 -12.91
N SER A 69 2.66 14.18 -11.99
CA SER A 69 2.56 15.65 -12.00
C SER A 69 3.90 16.37 -11.79
N GLU A 70 4.84 15.77 -11.04
CA GLU A 70 6.20 16.29 -10.84
C GLU A 70 7.14 15.99 -12.02
N GLY A 71 6.67 15.24 -13.03
CA GLY A 71 7.44 14.86 -14.23
C GLY A 71 8.14 13.50 -14.11
N TYR A 72 7.80 12.70 -13.10
CA TYR A 72 8.22 11.29 -13.02
C TYR A 72 7.21 10.41 -13.74
N ASN A 73 7.65 9.65 -14.73
CA ASN A 73 6.84 8.64 -15.36
C ASN A 73 6.73 7.40 -14.47
N CYS A 74 5.63 7.26 -13.71
CA CYS A 74 5.34 6.04 -12.97
C CYS A 74 4.99 4.89 -13.91
N VAL A 75 5.80 3.84 -13.88
CA VAL A 75 5.65 2.68 -14.76
C VAL A 75 4.87 1.55 -14.09
N GLY A 76 4.86 1.54 -12.74
CA GLY A 76 4.14 0.57 -11.93
C GLY A 76 4.78 0.41 -10.56
N GLY A 77 4.31 -0.57 -9.81
CA GLY A 77 4.90 -0.99 -8.55
C GLY A 77 4.57 -2.42 -8.19
N GLU A 78 5.12 -2.87 -7.08
CA GLU A 78 4.89 -4.18 -6.49
C GLU A 78 4.64 -4.00 -5.00
N PHE A 79 3.48 -4.42 -4.49
CA PHE A 79 3.17 -4.50 -3.08
C PHE A 79 3.38 -5.93 -2.61
N MET A 80 4.20 -6.12 -1.59
CA MET A 80 4.63 -7.41 -1.06
C MET A 80 4.26 -7.53 0.40
N ILE A 81 3.45 -8.53 0.73
CA ILE A 81 3.10 -8.93 2.09
C ILE A 81 3.98 -10.13 2.44
N HIS A 82 4.87 -9.95 3.39
CA HIS A 82 5.75 -10.98 3.93
C HIS A 82 5.15 -11.56 5.21
N TYR A 83 5.07 -12.88 5.28
CA TYR A 83 4.81 -13.57 6.53
C TYR A 83 6.05 -13.45 7.44
N VAL A 84 5.84 -13.11 8.71
CA VAL A 84 6.91 -13.11 9.72
C VAL A 84 6.69 -14.28 10.68
N ASP A 85 5.52 -14.32 11.35
CA ASP A 85 5.12 -15.34 12.31
C ASP A 85 3.58 -15.51 12.29
N ASP A 86 3.05 -16.50 13.03
CA ASP A 86 1.60 -16.74 13.14
C ASP A 86 0.81 -15.49 13.56
N ASP A 87 1.42 -14.62 14.36
CA ASP A 87 0.84 -13.37 14.84
C ASP A 87 1.38 -12.11 14.15
N HIS A 88 2.38 -12.20 13.27
CA HIS A 88 3.02 -11.04 12.66
C HIS A 88 3.24 -11.17 11.15
N PHE A 89 2.99 -10.09 10.42
CA PHE A 89 3.34 -9.94 9.01
C PHE A 89 4.04 -8.61 8.78
N LYS A 90 4.73 -8.48 7.67
CA LYS A 90 5.38 -7.25 7.24
C LYS A 90 4.89 -6.92 5.85
N VAL A 91 4.66 -5.64 5.56
CA VAL A 91 4.32 -5.20 4.21
C VAL A 91 5.44 -4.33 3.67
N SER A 92 5.63 -4.40 2.37
CA SER A 92 6.62 -3.62 1.64
C SER A 92 6.09 -3.31 0.28
N TYR A 93 6.56 -2.23 -0.32
CA TYR A 93 6.26 -1.93 -1.69
C TYR A 93 7.48 -1.40 -2.40
N ASP A 94 7.54 -1.68 -3.70
CA ASP A 94 8.52 -1.17 -4.62
C ASP A 94 7.79 -0.40 -5.71
N LEU A 95 8.06 0.88 -5.83
CA LEU A 95 7.55 1.72 -6.92
C LEU A 95 8.65 1.93 -7.94
N TYR A 96 8.33 1.68 -9.21
CA TYR A 96 9.22 1.90 -10.34
C TYR A 96 8.78 3.16 -11.09
N MET A 97 9.66 4.14 -11.11
CA MET A 97 9.42 5.45 -11.71
C MET A 97 10.57 5.83 -12.64
N GLN A 98 10.30 6.69 -13.60
CA GLN A 98 11.30 7.21 -14.51
C GLN A 98 11.35 8.72 -14.39
N ASP A 99 12.48 9.28 -14.00
CA ASP A 99 12.66 10.73 -13.96
C ASP A 99 12.65 11.35 -15.37
N ASN A 100 12.48 12.68 -15.46
CA ASN A 100 12.63 13.46 -16.70
C ASN A 100 13.93 13.16 -17.48
N LYS A 101 15.00 12.74 -16.79
CA LYS A 101 16.27 12.29 -17.40
C LYS A 101 16.24 10.84 -17.95
N LYS A 102 15.07 10.19 -18.00
CA LYS A 102 14.87 8.75 -18.29
C LYS A 102 15.64 7.81 -17.34
N GLN A 103 16.08 8.32 -16.20
CA GLN A 103 16.72 7.50 -15.18
C GLN A 103 15.68 6.72 -14.41
N TRP A 104 15.92 5.42 -14.24
CA TRP A 104 15.07 4.56 -13.44
C TRP A 104 15.25 4.90 -11.96
N VAL A 105 14.17 5.33 -11.33
CA VAL A 105 14.06 5.61 -9.91
C VAL A 105 13.22 4.50 -9.30
N LYS A 106 13.88 3.60 -8.57
CA LYS A 106 13.20 2.61 -7.73
C LYS A 106 13.05 3.20 -6.33
N ARG A 107 11.83 3.22 -5.80
CA ARG A 107 11.55 3.60 -4.42
C ARG A 107 10.92 2.43 -3.68
N SER A 108 11.68 1.87 -2.75
CA SER A 108 11.21 0.86 -1.82
C SER A 108 10.74 1.53 -0.53
N SER A 109 9.67 1.03 0.05
CA SER A 109 9.40 1.26 1.46
C SER A 109 8.91 -0.03 2.09
N SER A 110 9.13 -0.16 3.39
CA SER A 110 8.65 -1.32 4.15
C SER A 110 8.12 -0.88 5.49
N SER A 111 6.99 -1.44 5.88
CA SER A 111 6.45 -1.26 7.22
C SER A 111 7.29 -2.03 8.25
N GLY A 112 7.08 -1.69 9.53
CA GLY A 112 7.43 -2.57 10.64
C GLY A 112 6.62 -3.88 10.62
N ALA A 113 6.93 -4.78 11.56
CA ALA A 113 6.14 -5.98 11.79
C ALA A 113 4.76 -5.58 12.35
N GLN A 114 3.73 -5.82 11.57
CA GLN A 114 2.33 -5.61 11.91
C GLN A 114 1.71 -6.88 12.45
N SER A 115 0.76 -6.75 13.37
CA SER A 115 0.05 -7.90 13.92
C SER A 115 -0.94 -8.47 12.90
N ASN A 116 -0.87 -9.78 12.66
CA ASN A 116 -1.76 -10.59 11.81
C ASN A 116 -3.21 -10.66 12.32
N VAL A 117 -3.48 -10.05 13.49
CA VAL A 117 -4.82 -9.97 14.10
C VAL A 117 -5.87 -9.34 13.19
N CYS A 118 -5.47 -8.52 12.20
CA CYS A 118 -6.39 -7.88 11.25
C CYS A 118 -6.82 -8.79 10.09
N LEU A 119 -6.03 -9.82 9.78
CA LEU A 119 -6.25 -10.72 8.66
C LEU A 119 -7.21 -11.85 9.04
N THR A 120 -8.07 -12.22 8.09
CA THR A 120 -8.94 -13.41 8.21
C THR A 120 -8.11 -14.69 8.32
N ASP A 121 -8.62 -15.72 9.00
CA ASP A 121 -7.93 -17.02 9.12
C ASP A 121 -7.56 -17.61 7.74
N HIS A 122 -8.39 -17.38 6.71
CA HIS A 122 -8.10 -17.79 5.33
C HIS A 122 -6.89 -17.03 4.75
N SER A 123 -6.80 -15.73 4.99
CA SER A 123 -5.70 -14.89 4.50
C SER A 123 -4.40 -15.16 5.24
N ALA A 124 -4.47 -15.38 6.55
CA ALA A 124 -3.35 -15.80 7.37
C ALA A 124 -2.83 -17.17 6.91
N ALA A 125 -3.72 -18.13 6.62
CA ALA A 125 -3.35 -19.43 6.08
C ALA A 125 -2.70 -19.31 4.69
N GLU A 126 -3.26 -18.50 3.79
CA GLU A 126 -2.67 -18.29 2.45
C GLU A 126 -1.28 -17.62 2.54
N LEU A 127 -1.14 -16.60 3.39
CA LEU A 127 0.13 -15.92 3.62
C LEU A 127 1.17 -16.86 4.24
N LYS A 128 0.75 -17.71 5.18
CA LYS A 128 1.60 -18.73 5.82
C LYS A 128 2.04 -19.80 4.81
N GLU A 129 1.14 -20.25 3.94
CA GLU A 129 1.44 -21.26 2.92
C GLU A 129 2.38 -20.72 1.83
N LYS A 130 2.14 -19.49 1.36
CA LYS A 130 2.97 -18.86 0.33
C LYS A 130 4.26 -18.24 0.86
N GLY A 131 4.32 -17.92 2.16
CA GLY A 131 5.41 -17.20 2.82
C GLY A 131 5.52 -15.71 2.42
N LYS A 132 5.15 -15.37 1.19
CA LYS A 132 4.95 -13.99 0.75
C LYS A 132 3.87 -13.92 -0.32
N VAL A 133 3.11 -12.83 -0.33
CA VAL A 133 2.13 -12.54 -1.37
C VAL A 133 2.53 -11.24 -2.04
N VAL A 134 2.63 -11.27 -3.38
CA VAL A 134 3.01 -10.12 -4.19
C VAL A 134 1.82 -9.71 -5.02
N TYR A 135 1.47 -8.43 -4.92
CA TYR A 135 0.43 -7.75 -5.67
C TYR A 135 1.11 -6.75 -6.61
N ALA A 136 0.83 -6.84 -7.91
CA ALA A 136 1.26 -5.80 -8.83
C ALA A 136 0.42 -4.54 -8.57
N ILE A 137 1.11 -3.40 -8.41
CA ILE A 137 0.49 -2.08 -8.39
C ILE A 137 0.56 -1.57 -9.83
N ASP A 138 -0.58 -1.51 -10.50
CA ASP A 138 -0.67 -0.86 -11.80
C ASP A 138 -0.47 0.66 -11.65
N PRO A 139 0.15 1.33 -12.63
CA PRO A 139 0.25 2.77 -12.62
C PRO A 139 -1.13 3.44 -12.61
N PRO A 140 -1.26 4.62 -11.98
CA PRO A 140 -2.49 5.38 -11.94
C PRO A 140 -2.82 5.81 -13.37
N ASN A 141 -3.75 5.05 -13.92
CA ASN A 141 -4.32 5.21 -15.25
C ASN A 141 -3.43 4.70 -16.41
N GLY A 142 -3.72 3.46 -16.80
CA GLY A 142 -3.98 3.13 -18.18
C GLY A 142 -5.32 2.40 -18.26
N ASN A 143 -6.41 3.15 -18.31
CA ASN A 143 -7.70 2.70 -18.84
C ASN A 143 -7.43 1.81 -20.07
N LYS A 144 -7.52 0.48 -19.94
CA LYS A 144 -7.63 -0.41 -21.09
C LYS A 144 -9.06 -0.26 -21.58
N ASN A 145 -9.22 0.68 -22.50
CA ASN A 145 -10.17 0.73 -23.60
C ASN A 145 -11.40 -0.19 -23.48
#